data_AF-A0A950JJG6-F1
#
_entry.id   AF-A0A950JJG6-F1
#
_cell.length_a   1.000
_cell.length_b   1.000
_cell.length_c   1.000
_cell.angle_alpha   90.00
_cell.angle_beta   90.00
_cell.angle_gamma   90.00
#
_symmetry.space_group_name_H-M   'P 1'
#
loop_
_entity.id
_entity.type
_entity.pdbx_description
1 polymer ?
#
loop_
_entity_poly.entity_id
_entity_poly.type
_entity_poly.pdbx_seq_one_letter_code
_entity_poly.pdbx_strand_id
1 'polypeptide(L)'
;MKRTLALLAALAVGLSVSACETPQQQNALFGGALGAGTGALIGSAASGGSAGGALAGAAIGAGTGALLGSAATPPGPGYYGGPPPGYYGGPPPRRCAQWAYDYNGNRVCTAFY
;
A
#
# COMPACT_ATOMS: atom_id res chain seq x y z
N MET A 1 12.45 -25.00 -13.28
CA MET A 1 11.16 -25.64 -13.60
C MET A 1 10.34 -25.98 -12.35
N LYS A 2 10.69 -26.97 -11.53
CA LYS A 2 9.89 -27.34 -10.34
C LYS A 2 9.83 -26.26 -9.24
N ARG A 3 10.94 -25.56 -8.98
CA ARG A 3 11.00 -24.44 -8.00
C ARG A 3 10.25 -23.20 -8.45
N THR A 4 10.29 -22.89 -9.74
CA THR A 4 9.56 -21.77 -10.34
C THR A 4 8.06 -22.03 -10.34
N LEU A 5 7.63 -23.26 -10.60
CA LEU A 5 6.23 -23.68 -10.45
C LEU A 5 5.75 -23.60 -9.00
N ALA A 6 6.57 -24.00 -8.03
CA ALA A 6 6.24 -23.87 -6.61
C ALA A 6 6.11 -22.40 -6.15
N LEU A 7 7.01 -21.52 -6.63
CA LEU A 7 6.94 -20.08 -6.39
C LEU A 7 5.69 -19.46 -7.02
N LEU A 8 5.38 -19.80 -8.28
CA LEU A 8 4.19 -19.33 -8.97
C LEU A 8 2.90 -19.82 -8.31
N ALA A 9 2.88 -21.06 -7.84
CA ALA A 9 1.74 -21.61 -7.09
C ALA A 9 1.56 -20.93 -5.73
N ALA A 10 2.66 -20.65 -5.01
CA ALA A 10 2.61 -19.90 -3.75
C ALA A 10 2.13 -18.45 -3.95
N LEU A 11 2.59 -17.79 -5.02
CA LEU A 11 2.09 -16.48 -5.44
C LEU A 11 0.59 -16.54 -5.79
N ALA A 12 0.16 -17.50 -6.59
CA ALA A 12 -1.24 -17.65 -6.99
C ALA A 12 -2.17 -17.90 -5.80
N VAL A 13 -1.73 -18.66 -4.81
CA VAL A 13 -2.46 -18.87 -3.55
C VAL A 13 -2.48 -17.60 -2.69
N GLY A 14 -1.37 -16.87 -2.58
CA GLY A 14 -1.33 -15.58 -1.89
C GLY A 14 -2.22 -14.51 -2.55
N LEU A 15 -2.29 -14.50 -3.88
CA LEU A 15 -3.19 -13.63 -4.65
C LEU A 15 -4.67 -14.05 -4.48
N SER A 16 -4.95 -15.34 -4.32
CA SER A 16 -6.32 -15.83 -4.11
C SER A 16 -6.83 -15.54 -2.69
N VAL A 17 -5.95 -15.56 -1.68
CA VAL A 17 -6.29 -15.17 -0.30
C VAL A 17 -6.46 -13.65 -0.17
N SER A 18 -5.77 -12.86 -1.00
CA SER A 18 -5.91 -11.39 -1.00
C SER A 18 -7.21 -10.85 -1.58
N ALA A 19 -8.01 -11.70 -2.24
CA ALA A 19 -9.40 -11.36 -2.58
C ALA A 19 -10.29 -11.14 -1.35
N CYS A 20 -9.89 -11.61 -0.16
CA CYS A 20 -10.56 -11.37 1.12
C CYS A 20 -9.77 -10.45 2.07
N GLU A 21 -8.67 -9.84 1.62
CA GLU A 21 -7.75 -9.10 2.48
C GLU A 21 -8.08 -7.61 2.58
N THR A 22 -7.86 -7.06 3.78
CA THR A 22 -8.00 -5.62 4.01
C THR A 22 -7.05 -4.84 3.09
N PRO A 23 -7.45 -3.64 2.60
CA PRO A 23 -6.57 -2.82 1.76
C PRO A 23 -5.25 -2.48 2.46
N GLN A 24 -5.24 -2.58 3.79
CA GLN A 24 -4.09 -2.35 4.64
C GLN A 24 -3.02 -3.43 4.49
N GLN A 25 -3.44 -4.69 4.46
CA GLN A 25 -2.52 -5.79 4.27
C GLN A 25 -2.00 -5.86 2.82
N GLN A 26 -2.84 -5.53 1.84
CA GLN A 26 -2.41 -5.45 0.44
C GLN A 26 -1.30 -4.41 0.25
N ASN A 27 -1.50 -3.16 0.71
CA ASN A 27 -0.46 -2.14 0.60
C ASN A 27 0.77 -2.48 1.43
N ALA A 28 0.64 -3.11 2.60
CA ALA A 28 1.78 -3.59 3.37
C ALA A 28 2.58 -4.63 2.59
N LEU A 29 1.91 -5.57 1.93
CA LEU A 29 2.57 -6.61 1.15
C LEU A 29 3.26 -6.02 -0.09
N PHE A 30 2.61 -5.10 -0.80
CA PHE A 30 3.19 -4.40 -1.95
C PHE A 30 4.38 -3.52 -1.54
N GLY A 31 4.22 -2.71 -0.49
CA GLY A 31 5.29 -1.88 0.03
C GLY A 31 6.46 -2.70 0.53
N GLY A 32 6.19 -3.81 1.22
CA GLY A 32 7.21 -4.75 1.69
C GLY A 32 7.93 -5.47 0.54
N ALA A 33 7.21 -5.92 -0.49
CA ALA A 33 7.81 -6.57 -1.65
C ALA A 33 8.70 -5.60 -2.45
N LEU A 34 8.23 -4.38 -2.70
CA LEU A 34 8.99 -3.34 -3.38
C LEU A 34 10.22 -2.92 -2.57
N GLY A 35 10.05 -2.72 -1.27
CA GLY A 35 11.13 -2.40 -0.35
C GLY A 35 12.16 -3.53 -0.25
N ALA A 36 11.72 -4.79 -0.24
CA ALA A 36 12.62 -5.94 -0.24
C ALA A 36 13.47 -5.99 -1.52
N GLY A 37 12.85 -5.83 -2.69
CA GLY A 37 13.55 -5.86 -3.97
C GLY A 37 14.56 -4.73 -4.11
N THR A 38 14.16 -3.50 -3.81
CA THR A 38 15.05 -2.33 -3.86
C THR A 38 16.15 -2.40 -2.81
N GLY A 39 15.81 -2.76 -1.57
CA GLY A 39 16.77 -2.94 -0.48
C GLY A 39 17.79 -4.04 -0.77
N ALA A 40 17.39 -5.14 -1.41
CA ALA A 40 18.31 -6.19 -1.84
C ALA A 40 19.33 -5.70 -2.86
N LEU A 41 18.88 -4.94 -3.86
CA LEU A 41 19.76 -4.38 -4.89
C LEU A 41 20.75 -3.39 -4.29
N ILE A 42 20.29 -2.47 -3.44
CA ILE A 42 21.15 -1.48 -2.79
C ILE A 42 22.12 -2.17 -1.82
N GLY A 43 21.63 -3.09 -1.00
CA GLY A 43 22.44 -3.81 -0.02
C GLY A 43 23.51 -4.70 -0.67
N SER A 44 23.18 -5.32 -1.81
CA SER A 44 24.17 -6.07 -2.61
C SER A 44 25.20 -5.13 -3.23
N ALA A 45 24.78 -4.02 -3.84
CA ALA A 45 25.70 -3.03 -4.43
C ALA A 45 26.66 -2.43 -3.40
N ALA A 46 26.14 -2.03 -2.23
CA ALA A 46 26.94 -1.45 -1.15
C ALA A 46 27.96 -2.45 -0.54
N SER A 47 27.67 -3.74 -0.64
CA SER A 47 28.50 -4.82 -0.08
C SER A 47 29.33 -5.55 -1.13
N GLY A 48 29.53 -4.96 -2.32
CA GLY A 48 30.34 -5.54 -3.40
C GLY A 48 29.76 -6.84 -3.98
N GLY A 49 28.44 -6.98 -4.00
CA GLY A 49 27.73 -8.19 -4.48
C GLY A 49 27.50 -9.25 -3.40
N SER A 50 27.79 -8.96 -2.14
CA SER A 50 27.61 -9.94 -1.05
C SER A 50 26.15 -10.27 -0.78
N ALA A 51 25.84 -11.57 -0.68
CA ALA A 51 24.51 -12.07 -0.33
C ALA A 51 24.03 -11.57 1.05
N GLY A 52 24.95 -11.39 2.01
CA GLY A 52 24.62 -10.84 3.33
C GLY A 52 24.11 -9.39 3.26
N GLY A 53 24.72 -8.55 2.42
CA GLY A 53 24.27 -7.20 2.16
C GLY A 53 22.91 -7.16 1.49
N ALA A 54 22.69 -8.03 0.51
CA ALA A 54 21.41 -8.18 -0.17
C ALA A 54 20.30 -8.59 0.81
N LEU A 55 20.55 -9.58 1.66
CA LEU A 55 19.57 -10.06 2.65
C LEU A 55 19.27 -9.02 3.71
N ALA A 56 20.29 -8.33 4.24
CA ALA A 56 20.11 -7.27 5.22
C ALA A 56 19.29 -6.11 4.63
N GLY A 57 19.64 -5.66 3.42
CA GLY A 57 18.91 -4.62 2.72
C GLY A 57 17.48 -5.04 2.39
N ALA A 58 17.27 -6.29 1.95
CA ALA A 58 15.95 -6.84 1.70
C ALA A 58 15.08 -6.86 2.95
N ALA A 59 15.62 -7.31 4.09
CA ALA A 59 14.88 -7.38 5.35
C ALA A 59 14.48 -5.99 5.86
N ILE A 60 15.41 -5.04 5.84
CA ILE A 60 15.16 -3.65 6.27
C ILE A 60 14.14 -2.98 5.33
N GLY A 61 14.33 -3.14 4.03
CA GLY A 61 13.42 -2.60 3.02
C GLY A 61 12.03 -3.22 3.09
N ALA A 62 11.93 -4.53 3.34
CA ALA A 62 10.65 -5.22 3.52
C ALA A 62 9.89 -4.71 4.75
N GLY A 63 10.54 -4.64 5.91
CA GLY A 63 9.90 -4.17 7.14
C GLY A 63 9.45 -2.72 7.01
N THR A 64 10.32 -1.86 6.50
CA THR A 64 10.02 -0.43 6.33
C THR A 64 8.91 -0.23 5.29
N GLY A 65 9.03 -0.87 4.13
CA GLY A 65 8.04 -0.78 3.06
C GLY A 65 6.66 -1.32 3.47
N ALA A 66 6.60 -2.37 4.29
CA ALA A 66 5.34 -2.90 4.79
C ALA A 66 4.65 -1.97 5.79
N LEU A 67 5.43 -1.33 6.67
CA LEU A 67 4.91 -0.33 7.63
C LEU A 67 4.40 0.91 6.91
N LEU A 68 5.17 1.45 5.95
CA LEU A 68 4.72 2.60 5.16
C LEU A 68 3.55 2.23 4.24
N GLY A 69 3.55 1.04 3.66
CA GLY A 69 2.45 0.55 2.84
C GLY A 69 1.14 0.48 3.62
N SER A 70 1.16 -0.15 4.80
CA SER A 70 -0.01 -0.19 5.69
C SER A 70 -0.43 1.20 6.19
N ALA A 71 0.52 2.09 6.48
CA ALA A 71 0.19 3.46 6.90
C ALA A 71 -0.37 4.33 5.77
N ALA A 72 0.09 4.10 4.53
CA ALA A 72 -0.39 4.78 3.33
C ALA A 72 -1.73 4.22 2.84
N THR A 73 -2.28 3.21 3.50
CA THR A 73 -3.60 2.68 3.18
C THR A 73 -4.66 3.73 3.48
N PRO A 74 -5.50 4.09 2.49
CA PRO A 74 -6.58 5.03 2.71
C PRO A 74 -7.51 4.50 3.84
N PRO A 75 -7.89 5.33 4.82
CA PRO A 75 -8.90 4.95 5.78
C PRO A 75 -10.17 4.57 5.01
N GLY A 76 -10.68 3.37 5.28
CA GLY A 76 -11.89 2.86 4.65
C GLY A 76 -13.07 3.82 4.80
N PRO A 77 -14.13 3.67 3.99
CA PRO A 77 -15.24 4.63 3.91
C PRO A 77 -15.99 4.93 5.24
N GLY A 78 -15.69 4.23 6.34
CA GLY A 78 -16.21 4.51 7.69
C GLY A 78 -15.34 5.38 8.59
N TYR A 79 -14.10 5.74 8.21
CA TYR A 79 -13.15 6.48 9.06
C TYR A 79 -12.98 7.96 8.67
N TYR A 80 -13.99 8.56 8.02
CA TYR A 80 -14.16 10.00 8.11
C TYR A 80 -15.07 10.30 9.29
N GLY A 81 -14.43 10.54 10.45
CA GLY A 81 -15.05 11.41 11.45
C GLY A 81 -15.52 12.67 10.74
N GLY A 82 -16.76 13.07 11.02
CA GLY A 82 -17.38 14.21 10.36
C GLY A 82 -16.51 15.47 10.40
N PRO A 83 -16.72 16.40 9.46
CA PRO A 83 -15.92 17.62 9.37
C PRO A 83 -15.92 18.39 10.71
N PRO A 84 -14.81 19.07 11.06
CA PRO A 84 -14.74 19.88 12.27
C PRO A 84 -15.85 20.96 12.25
N PRO A 85 -16.56 21.18 13.38
CA PRO A 85 -17.60 22.20 13.44
C PRO A 85 -16.93 23.59 13.35
N GLY A 86 -17.08 24.29 12.22
CA GLY A 86 -16.54 25.66 12.12
C GLY A 86 -16.59 26.39 10.77
N TYR A 87 -16.83 25.74 9.63
CA TYR A 87 -16.89 26.47 8.35
C TYR A 87 -18.31 26.97 8.04
N TYR A 88 -18.65 28.14 8.56
CA TYR A 88 -19.78 28.97 8.11
C TYR A 88 -19.37 29.69 6.80
N GLY A 89 -20.00 29.38 5.67
CA GLY A 89 -19.88 30.24 4.47
C GLY A 89 -20.04 29.62 3.08
N GLY A 90 -20.73 28.51 2.89
CA GLY A 90 -20.97 27.93 1.56
C GLY A 90 -22.41 27.43 1.35
N PRO A 91 -22.89 27.33 0.09
CA PRO A 91 -24.20 26.73 -0.21
C PRO A 91 -24.32 25.34 0.44
N PRO A 92 -25.54 24.89 0.82
CA PRO A 92 -25.72 23.70 1.66
C PRO A 92 -24.90 22.54 1.10
N PRO A 93 -24.09 21.84 1.92
CA PRO A 93 -23.18 20.82 1.43
C PRO A 93 -24.03 19.75 0.77
N ARG A 94 -24.00 19.71 -0.58
CA ARG A 94 -24.58 18.61 -1.32
C ARG A 94 -23.89 17.36 -0.80
N ARG A 95 -24.68 16.42 -0.27
CA ARG A 95 -24.12 15.19 0.29
C ARG A 95 -23.39 14.49 -0.85
N CYS A 96 -22.11 14.22 -0.69
CA CYS A 96 -21.36 13.49 -1.69
C CYS A 96 -21.89 12.07 -1.77
N ALA A 97 -22.45 11.73 -2.93
CA ALA A 97 -22.90 10.38 -3.25
C ALA A 97 -21.72 9.49 -3.64
N GLN A 98 -20.67 10.07 -4.23
CA GLN A 98 -19.47 9.34 -4.62
C GLN A 98 -18.20 10.17 -4.41
N TRP A 99 -17.25 9.57 -3.71
CA TRP A 99 -15.91 10.09 -3.51
C TRP A 99 -14.92 9.40 -4.46
N ALA A 100 -14.01 10.17 -5.05
CA ALA A 100 -12.88 9.68 -5.82
C ALA A 100 -11.59 10.39 -5.42
N TYR A 101 -10.46 9.99 -6.01
CA TYR A 101 -9.16 10.61 -5.82
C TYR A 101 -8.67 11.20 -7.14
N ASP A 102 -8.12 12.40 -7.08
CA ASP A 102 -7.44 12.99 -8.24
C ASP A 102 -6.03 12.36 -8.42
N TYR A 103 -5.36 12.71 -9.52
CA TYR A 103 -4.03 12.21 -9.83
C TYR A 103 -2.98 12.54 -8.75
N ASN A 104 -3.23 13.59 -7.96
CA ASN A 104 -2.36 14.03 -6.87
C ASN A 104 -2.67 13.35 -5.53
N GLY A 105 -3.65 12.45 -5.50
CA GLY A 105 -4.06 11.73 -4.29
C GLY A 105 -4.97 12.52 -3.35
N ASN A 106 -5.41 13.72 -3.73
CA ASN A 106 -6.41 14.50 -3.02
C ASN A 106 -7.79 13.90 -3.22
N ARG A 107 -8.58 13.88 -2.14
CA ARG A 107 -9.96 13.42 -2.20
C ARG A 107 -10.83 14.48 -2.85
N VAL A 108 -11.56 14.09 -3.89
CA VAL A 108 -12.53 14.94 -4.59
C VAL A 108 -13.89 14.26 -4.67
N CYS A 109 -14.95 15.07 -4.59
CA CYS A 109 -16.31 14.58 -4.74
C CYS A 109 -16.67 14.54 -6.22
N THR A 110 -17.02 13.37 -6.74
CA THR A 110 -17.34 13.18 -8.17
C THR A 110 -18.83 13.02 -8.43
N ALA A 111 -19.64 12.75 -7.40
CA ALA A 111 -21.09 12.74 -7.51
C ALA A 111 -21.76 13.28 -6.23
N PHE A 112 -22.88 13.98 -6.39
CA PHE A 112 -23.66 14.61 -5.34
C PHE A 112 -25.11 14.08 -5.35
N TYR A 113 -25.75 13.98 -4.18
CA TYR A 113 -27.20 13.78 -4.05
C TYR A 113 -27.99 15.05 -4.39
#